data_AF-A0A6J4TGR5-F1
#
_entry.id   AF-A0A6J4TGR5-F1
#
_cell.length_a   1.000
_cell.length_b   1.000
_cell.length_c   1.000
_cell.angle_alpha   90.00
_cell.angle_beta   90.00
_cell.angle_gamma   90.00
#
_symmetry.space_group_name_H-M   'P 1'
#
loop_
_entity.id
_entity.type
_entity.pdbx_description
1 polymer ?
#
loop_
_entity_poly.entity_id
_entity_poly.type
_entity_poly.pdbx_seq_one_letter_code
_entity_poly.pdbx_strand_id
1 'polypeptide(L)'
;MVETSVYGEGVEITKEVPDEYREIMSPEAVAFVAKLAREFTPRVEERLQARQERQERINAGEMPDFLPETKDVREGDWKIAPIPDALQDRRVEITGPPDRKMLINALNCGAPTYMTDFEDANCPTWHNMLDSQLNLRDAVQRTITFDDPKTGKH
;
A
#
# COMPACT_ATOMS: atom_id res chain seq x y z
N MET A 1 15.86 -19.91 26.93
CA MET A 1 14.47 -19.45 27.09
C MET A 1 14.18 -18.64 25.84
N VAL A 2 13.27 -19.12 24.98
CA VAL A 2 12.92 -18.40 23.75
C VAL A 2 12.06 -17.23 24.22
N GLU A 3 12.59 -16.01 24.16
CA GLU A 3 11.77 -14.80 24.30
C GLU A 3 10.65 -14.94 23.29
N THR A 4 9.42 -15.08 23.80
CA THR A 4 8.25 -15.14 22.95
C THR A 4 8.17 -13.75 22.31
N SER A 5 8.51 -13.66 21.03
CA SER A 5 8.38 -12.42 20.27
C SER A 5 6.99 -11.86 20.52
N VAL A 6 6.91 -10.61 20.98
CA VAL A 6 5.64 -9.90 21.24
C VAL A 6 4.72 -9.94 20.01
N TYR A 7 5.29 -10.16 18.82
CA TYR A 7 4.62 -10.14 17.53
C TYR A 7 4.36 -11.52 16.91
N GLY A 8 4.53 -12.59 17.68
CA GLY A 8 4.23 -13.96 17.26
C GLY A 8 5.43 -14.74 16.72
N GLU A 9 5.20 -16.03 16.43
CA GLU A 9 6.26 -16.97 16.06
C GLU A 9 6.90 -16.63 14.71
N GLY A 10 8.24 -16.65 14.68
CA GLY A 10 9.03 -16.43 13.47
C GLY A 10 9.05 -14.99 12.97
N VAL A 11 8.60 -14.02 13.78
CA VAL A 11 8.66 -12.59 13.46
C VAL A 11 9.70 -11.90 14.31
N GLU A 12 10.64 -11.22 13.65
CA GLU A 12 11.64 -10.35 14.26
C GLU A 12 11.43 -8.91 13.76
N ILE A 13 11.31 -7.96 14.69
CA ILE A 13 11.28 -6.54 14.37
C ILE A 13 12.63 -5.94 14.77
N THR A 14 13.40 -5.49 13.78
CA THR A 14 14.80 -5.05 13.95
C THR A 14 14.95 -3.56 14.29
N LYS A 15 13.85 -2.81 14.28
CA LYS A 15 13.78 -1.38 14.62
C LYS A 15 12.92 -1.18 15.85
N GLU A 16 13.20 -0.11 16.58
CA GLU A 16 12.36 0.31 17.69
C GLU A 16 10.94 0.63 17.20
N VAL A 17 9.95 0.25 18.02
CA VAL A 17 8.53 0.61 17.83
C VAL A 17 8.14 1.55 18.95
N PRO A 18 8.15 2.87 18.72
CA PRO A 18 7.67 3.84 19.69
C PRO A 18 6.22 3.56 20.15
N ASP A 19 5.91 3.95 21.37
CA ASP A 19 4.65 3.66 22.03
C ASP A 19 3.42 4.17 21.26
N GLU A 20 3.56 5.30 20.56
CA GLU A 20 2.51 5.88 19.72
C GLU A 20 2.06 4.96 18.56
N TYR A 21 2.90 4.02 18.13
CA TYR A 21 2.58 3.08 17.04
C TYR A 21 2.13 1.70 17.53
N ARG A 22 1.99 1.48 18.84
CA ARG A 22 1.62 0.17 19.40
C ARG A 22 0.32 -0.40 18.84
N GLU A 23 -0.65 0.46 18.51
CA GLU A 23 -1.89 0.00 17.89
C GLU A 23 -1.71 -0.42 16.42
N ILE A 24 -0.88 0.32 15.67
CA ILE A 24 -0.53 -0.02 14.28
C ILE A 24 0.27 -1.33 14.24
N MET A 25 1.22 -1.46 15.15
CA MET A 25 2.07 -2.64 15.33
C MET A 25 1.50 -3.60 16.39
N SER A 26 0.19 -3.71 16.52
CA SER A 26 -0.40 -4.66 17.49
C SER A 26 0.01 -6.11 17.16
N PRO A 27 0.14 -7.01 18.16
CA PRO A 27 0.47 -8.41 17.92
C PRO A 27 -0.43 -9.07 16.87
N GLU A 28 -1.72 -8.75 16.87
CA GLU A 28 -2.71 -9.25 15.93
C GLU A 28 -2.47 -8.74 14.50
N ALA A 29 -2.18 -7.44 14.34
CA ALA A 29 -1.87 -6.86 13.04
C ALA A 29 -0.59 -7.45 12.45
N VAL A 30 0.47 -7.58 13.27
CA VAL A 30 1.73 -8.17 12.82
C VAL A 30 1.56 -9.65 12.49
N ALA A 31 0.82 -10.42 13.30
CA ALA A 31 0.52 -11.81 13.01
C ALA A 31 -0.26 -11.98 11.69
N PHE A 32 -1.17 -11.06 11.38
CA PHE A 32 -1.89 -11.04 10.12
C PHE A 32 -0.96 -10.77 8.93
N VAL A 33 -0.10 -9.74 9.01
CA VAL A 33 0.89 -9.46 7.96
C VAL A 33 1.85 -10.63 7.78
N ALA A 34 2.30 -11.25 8.86
CA ALA A 34 3.17 -12.42 8.81
C ALA A 34 2.48 -13.63 8.13
N LYS A 35 1.16 -13.81 8.35
CA LYS A 35 0.38 -14.83 7.62
C LYS A 35 0.35 -14.54 6.12
N LEU A 36 0.10 -13.29 5.72
CA LEU A 36 0.11 -12.89 4.31
C LEU A 36 1.48 -13.11 3.66
N ALA A 37 2.56 -12.70 4.35
CA ALA A 37 3.92 -12.89 3.86
C ALA A 37 4.25 -14.38 3.65
N ARG A 38 3.93 -15.24 4.63
CA ARG A 38 4.15 -16.69 4.51
C ARG A 38 3.38 -17.31 3.34
N GLU A 39 2.14 -16.87 3.11
CA GLU A 39 1.30 -17.38 2.03
C GLU A 39 1.78 -16.92 0.65
N PHE A 40 2.14 -15.65 0.50
CA PHE A 40 2.28 -15.03 -0.83
C PHE A 40 3.72 -14.75 -1.26
N THR A 41 4.71 -14.69 -0.34
CA THR A 41 6.11 -14.42 -0.70
C THR A 41 6.68 -15.39 -1.74
N PRO A 42 6.48 -16.72 -1.64
CA PRO A 42 7.00 -17.66 -2.65
C PRO A 42 6.49 -17.35 -4.07
N ARG A 43 5.23 -16.92 -4.18
CA ARG A 43 4.64 -16.52 -5.47
C ARG A 43 5.20 -15.20 -5.96
N VAL A 44 5.48 -14.25 -5.07
CA VAL A 44 6.13 -12.98 -5.43
C VAL A 44 7.52 -13.27 -6.00
N GLU A 45 8.32 -14.12 -5.35
CA GLU A 45 9.65 -14.52 -5.81
C GLU A 45 9.60 -15.19 -7.19
N GLU A 46 8.68 -16.13 -7.40
CA GLU A 46 8.43 -16.77 -8.70
C GLU A 46 8.15 -15.72 -9.79
N ARG A 47 7.33 -14.70 -9.49
CA ARG A 47 6.98 -13.65 -10.46
C ARG A 47 8.13 -12.69 -10.73
N LEU A 48 8.97 -12.40 -9.74
CA LEU A 48 10.18 -11.60 -9.93
C LEU A 48 11.21 -12.33 -10.80
N GLN A 49 11.36 -13.64 -10.60
CA GLN A 49 12.20 -14.47 -11.46
C GLN A 49 11.67 -14.51 -12.90
N ALA A 50 10.36 -14.75 -13.08
CA ALA A 50 9.74 -14.76 -14.41
C ALA A 50 9.88 -13.43 -15.16
N ARG A 51 9.96 -12.30 -14.45
CA ARG A 51 10.26 -10.98 -15.06
C ARG A 51 11.68 -10.93 -15.61
N GLN A 52 12.66 -11.47 -14.91
CA GLN A 52 14.05 -11.54 -15.39
C GLN A 52 14.14 -12.41 -16.64
N GLU A 53 13.56 -13.61 -16.60
CA GLU A 53 13.52 -14.52 -17.75
C GLU A 53 12.81 -13.90 -18.96
N ARG A 54 11.71 -13.15 -18.74
CA ARG A 54 11.03 -12.42 -19.82
C ARG A 54 11.93 -11.33 -20.41
N GLN A 55 12.66 -10.61 -19.57
CA GLN A 55 13.59 -9.57 -20.04
C GLN A 55 14.74 -10.16 -20.87
N GLU A 56 15.26 -11.33 -20.49
CA GLU A 56 16.28 -12.05 -21.28
C GLU A 56 15.78 -12.39 -22.68
N ARG A 57 14.55 -12.90 -22.81
CA ARG A 57 13.94 -13.19 -24.11
C ARG A 57 13.73 -11.93 -24.96
N ILE A 58 13.28 -10.84 -24.34
CA ILE A 58 13.16 -9.54 -25.02
C ILE A 58 14.53 -9.07 -25.53
N ASN A 59 15.57 -9.18 -24.70
CA ASN A 59 16.93 -8.83 -25.10
C ASN A 59 17.46 -9.72 -26.25
N ALA A 60 16.98 -10.96 -26.36
CA ALA A 60 17.26 -11.87 -27.46
C ALA A 60 16.41 -11.63 -28.73
N GLY A 61 15.53 -10.62 -28.72
CA GLY A 61 14.72 -10.20 -29.86
C GLY A 61 13.25 -10.59 -29.82
N GLU A 62 12.78 -11.28 -28.76
CA GLU A 62 11.36 -11.59 -28.55
C GLU A 62 10.61 -10.35 -28.04
N MET A 63 10.33 -9.41 -28.95
CA MET A 63 9.60 -8.17 -28.60
C MET A 63 8.18 -8.47 -28.10
N PRO A 64 7.64 -7.68 -27.15
CA PRO A 64 6.28 -7.88 -26.65
C PRO A 64 5.22 -7.76 -27.76
N ASP A 65 4.26 -8.69 -27.75
CA ASP A 65 3.05 -8.66 -28.56
C ASP A 65 1.90 -9.35 -27.80
N PHE A 66 0.67 -9.26 -28.32
CA PHE A 66 -0.49 -9.91 -27.75
C PHE A 66 -0.34 -11.44 -27.74
N LEU A 67 -0.57 -12.04 -26.57
CA LEU A 67 -0.48 -13.49 -26.38
C LEU A 67 -1.60 -14.23 -27.15
N PRO A 68 -1.27 -15.17 -28.06
CA PRO A 68 -2.29 -15.96 -28.76
C PRO A 68 -3.17 -16.79 -27.82
N GLU A 69 -2.60 -17.29 -26.72
CA GLU A 69 -3.25 -18.18 -25.76
C GLU A 69 -4.32 -17.49 -24.89
N THR A 70 -4.41 -16.15 -24.89
CA THR A 70 -5.45 -15.39 -24.17
C THR A 70 -6.42 -14.69 -25.12
N LYS A 71 -6.49 -15.12 -26.38
CA LYS A 71 -7.36 -14.53 -27.40
C LYS A 71 -8.85 -14.64 -27.04
N ASP A 72 -9.25 -15.80 -26.53
CA ASP A 72 -10.61 -16.08 -26.06
C ASP A 72 -11.04 -15.12 -24.92
N VAL A 73 -10.13 -14.77 -24.01
CA VAL A 73 -10.39 -13.77 -22.97
C VAL A 73 -10.61 -12.39 -23.57
N ARG A 74 -9.81 -11.99 -24.58
CA ARG A 74 -9.94 -10.67 -25.22
C ARG A 74 -11.20 -10.53 -26.09
N GLU A 75 -11.63 -11.64 -26.71
CA GLU A 75 -12.80 -11.68 -27.60
C GLU A 75 -14.08 -12.12 -26.89
N GLY A 76 -13.98 -12.54 -25.62
CA GLY A 76 -15.12 -12.99 -24.83
C GLY A 76 -16.04 -11.86 -24.38
N ASP A 77 -17.32 -12.18 -24.18
CA ASP A 77 -18.32 -11.26 -23.63
C ASP A 77 -18.36 -11.36 -22.10
N TRP A 78 -17.49 -10.60 -21.44
CA TRP A 78 -17.45 -10.50 -19.98
C TRP A 78 -17.24 -9.06 -19.53
N LYS A 79 -17.56 -8.80 -18.26
CA LYS A 79 -17.33 -7.52 -17.60
C LYS A 79 -16.74 -7.78 -16.22
N ILE A 80 -16.05 -6.78 -15.66
CA ILE A 80 -15.64 -6.79 -14.27
C ILE A 80 -16.86 -6.87 -13.33
N ALA A 81 -16.63 -7.18 -12.07
CA ALA A 81 -17.65 -7.11 -11.04
C ALA A 81 -18.23 -5.68 -10.89
N PRO A 82 -19.46 -5.52 -10.37
CA PRO A 82 -20.07 -4.20 -10.17
C PRO A 82 -19.16 -3.25 -9.37
N ILE A 83 -19.09 -2.00 -9.82
CA ILE A 83 -18.27 -0.96 -9.17
C ILE A 83 -19.09 -0.34 -8.03
N PRO A 84 -18.54 -0.22 -6.80
CA PRO A 84 -19.20 0.45 -5.68
C PRO A 84 -19.55 1.91 -6.00
N ASP A 85 -20.67 2.42 -5.46
CA ASP A 85 -21.15 3.80 -5.70
C ASP A 85 -20.08 4.87 -5.43
N ALA A 86 -19.28 4.67 -4.37
CA ALA A 86 -18.20 5.58 -3.99
C ALA A 86 -17.07 5.68 -5.03
N LEU A 87 -16.97 4.75 -5.99
CA LEU A 87 -15.94 4.70 -7.03
C LEU A 87 -16.48 4.99 -8.44
N GLN A 88 -17.76 5.36 -8.55
CA GLN A 88 -18.39 5.68 -9.84
C GLN A 88 -17.90 7.02 -10.41
N ASP A 89 -17.62 8.00 -9.55
CA ASP A 89 -17.09 9.31 -9.93
C ASP A 89 -15.61 9.44 -9.55
N ARG A 90 -14.73 9.32 -10.55
CA ARG A 90 -13.28 9.44 -10.42
C ARG A 90 -12.73 10.48 -11.40
N ARG A 91 -13.53 11.53 -11.70
CA ARG A 91 -13.21 12.53 -12.73
C ARG A 91 -11.89 13.27 -12.50
N VAL A 92 -11.50 13.42 -11.23
CA VAL A 92 -10.24 14.00 -10.78
C VAL A 92 -9.77 13.19 -9.58
N GLU A 93 -8.51 12.79 -9.59
CA GLU A 93 -7.87 12.10 -8.47
C GLU A 93 -6.62 12.88 -8.10
N ILE A 94 -6.49 13.22 -6.82
CA ILE A 94 -5.26 13.78 -6.29
C ILE A 94 -4.38 12.64 -5.77
N THR A 95 -3.06 12.79 -5.85
CA THR A 95 -2.08 11.85 -5.31
C THR A 95 -1.12 12.59 -4.40
N GLY A 96 -0.55 11.89 -3.42
CA GLY A 96 0.35 12.51 -2.46
C GLY A 96 0.75 11.58 -1.33
N PRO A 97 1.80 11.95 -0.59
CA PRO A 97 2.27 11.13 0.52
C PRO A 97 1.28 11.18 1.69
N PRO A 98 1.34 10.20 2.62
CA PRO A 98 0.44 10.11 3.75
C PRO A 98 0.95 10.96 4.93
N ASP A 99 1.69 12.03 4.63
CA ASP A 99 2.04 13.07 5.59
C ASP A 99 0.76 13.70 6.14
N ARG A 100 0.73 13.96 7.45
CA ARG A 100 -0.50 14.34 8.16
C ARG A 100 -1.14 15.59 7.57
N LYS A 101 -0.37 16.63 7.31
CA LYS A 101 -0.87 17.89 6.75
C LYS A 101 -1.29 17.71 5.28
N MET A 102 -0.50 16.99 4.49
CA MET A 102 -0.82 16.74 3.08
C MET A 102 -2.08 15.90 2.91
N LEU A 103 -2.24 14.85 3.71
CA LEU A 103 -3.44 14.01 3.75
C LEU A 103 -4.70 14.83 4.06
N ILE A 104 -4.65 15.70 5.08
CA ILE A 104 -5.76 16.61 5.40
C ILE A 104 -6.08 17.54 4.22
N ASN A 105 -5.06 18.14 3.61
CA ASN A 105 -5.28 19.06 2.47
C ASN A 105 -5.86 18.34 1.26
N ALA A 106 -5.37 17.13 0.96
CA ALA A 106 -5.83 16.32 -0.15
C ALA A 106 -7.29 15.89 0.03
N LEU A 107 -7.67 15.43 1.23
CA LEU A 107 -9.06 15.07 1.55
C LEU A 107 -10.02 16.28 1.48
N ASN A 108 -9.51 17.50 1.65
CA ASN A 108 -10.29 18.74 1.61
C ASN A 108 -10.24 19.48 0.26
N CYS A 109 -9.55 18.95 -0.75
CA CYS A 109 -9.33 19.66 -2.01
C CYS A 109 -10.54 19.66 -2.97
N GLY A 110 -11.58 18.89 -2.65
CA GLY A 110 -12.79 18.77 -3.48
C GLY A 110 -12.69 17.73 -4.62
N ALA A 111 -11.55 17.04 -4.76
CA ALA A 111 -11.45 15.89 -5.65
C ALA A 111 -12.30 14.72 -5.12
N PRO A 112 -13.00 13.96 -5.98
CA PRO A 112 -13.73 12.76 -5.55
C PRO A 112 -12.86 11.67 -4.93
N THR A 113 -11.57 11.61 -5.27
CA THR A 113 -10.67 10.56 -4.82
C THR A 113 -9.29 11.12 -4.47
N TYR A 114 -8.71 10.56 -3.41
CA TYR A 114 -7.31 10.75 -3.03
C TYR A 114 -6.61 9.40 -2.99
N MET A 115 -5.53 9.26 -3.74
CA MET A 115 -4.61 8.12 -3.62
C MET A 115 -3.48 8.47 -2.66
N THR A 116 -3.52 7.86 -1.48
CA THR A 116 -2.48 7.98 -0.46
C THR A 116 -1.30 7.09 -0.83
N ASP A 117 -0.15 7.69 -1.07
CA ASP A 117 0.97 7.02 -1.72
C ASP A 117 2.03 6.55 -0.73
N PHE A 118 2.28 5.24 -0.68
CA PHE A 118 3.36 4.61 0.11
C PHE A 118 4.56 4.25 -0.76
N GLU A 119 4.51 4.58 -2.05
CA GLU A 119 5.46 4.19 -3.07
C GLU A 119 6.26 5.42 -3.55
N ASP A 120 6.17 5.83 -4.81
CA ASP A 120 7.09 6.79 -5.43
C ASP A 120 7.10 8.17 -4.77
N ALA A 121 5.97 8.67 -4.25
CA ALA A 121 5.92 9.97 -3.59
C ALA A 121 6.35 9.93 -2.12
N ASN A 122 6.66 8.76 -1.56
CA ASN A 122 7.00 8.61 -0.15
C ASN A 122 8.37 7.95 0.06
N CYS A 123 9.28 8.65 0.77
CA CYS A 123 10.53 8.03 1.21
C CYS A 123 10.21 6.95 2.26
N PRO A 124 10.52 5.66 2.01
CA PRO A 124 10.05 4.54 2.84
C PRO A 124 10.92 4.33 4.08
N THR A 125 11.12 5.38 4.88
CA THR A 125 11.76 5.25 6.20
C THR A 125 10.82 4.52 7.15
N TRP A 126 11.39 3.81 8.14
CA TRP A 126 10.58 3.10 9.14
C TRP A 126 9.56 4.01 9.83
N HIS A 127 10.01 5.19 10.24
CA HIS A 127 9.16 6.21 10.84
C HIS A 127 8.05 6.65 9.88
N ASN A 128 8.38 7.03 8.64
CA ASN A 128 7.37 7.46 7.66
C ASN A 128 6.32 6.39 7.40
N MET A 129 6.70 5.11 7.37
CA MET A 129 5.76 4.02 7.15
C MET A 129 4.79 3.81 8.30
N LEU A 130 5.28 3.90 9.53
CA LEU A 130 4.43 3.83 10.72
C LEU A 130 3.53 5.07 10.85
N ASP A 131 4.09 6.27 10.66
CA ASP A 131 3.35 7.54 10.68
C ASP A 131 2.26 7.56 9.62
N SER A 132 2.57 7.06 8.43
CA SER A 132 1.60 7.02 7.34
C SER A 132 0.39 6.15 7.68
N GLN A 133 0.60 4.97 8.29
CA GLN A 133 -0.50 4.10 8.73
C GLN A 133 -1.30 4.75 9.87
N LEU A 134 -0.62 5.41 10.81
CA LEU A 134 -1.25 6.16 11.89
C LEU A 134 -2.15 7.28 11.35
N ASN A 135 -1.63 8.07 10.40
CA ASN A 135 -2.36 9.15 9.74
C ASN A 135 -3.57 8.62 8.96
N LEU A 136 -3.43 7.52 8.22
CA LEU A 136 -4.56 6.89 7.53
C LEU A 136 -5.63 6.38 8.49
N ARG A 137 -5.25 5.74 9.60
CA ARG A 137 -6.18 5.29 10.64
C ARG A 137 -7.02 6.47 11.14
N ASP A 138 -6.35 7.56 11.52
CA ASP A 138 -7.02 8.76 12.03
C ASP A 138 -7.91 9.42 10.97
N ALA A 139 -7.48 9.44 9.70
CA ALA A 139 -8.27 9.99 8.60
C ALA A 139 -9.55 9.17 8.34
N VAL A 140 -9.45 7.85 8.31
CA VAL A 140 -10.60 6.95 8.17
C VAL A 140 -11.56 7.08 9.35
N GLN A 141 -11.03 7.24 10.57
CA GLN A 141 -11.82 7.48 11.78
C GLN A 141 -12.36 8.92 11.89
N ARG A 142 -11.95 9.82 10.99
CA ARG A 142 -12.31 11.26 10.99
C ARG A 142 -11.86 11.99 12.26
N THR A 143 -10.72 11.58 12.82
CA THR A 143 -10.09 12.18 13.99
C THR A 143 -8.77 12.88 13.67
N ILE A 144 -8.31 12.82 12.42
CA ILE A 144 -7.07 13.46 11.99
C ILE A 144 -7.16 14.99 12.10
N THR A 145 -6.19 15.58 12.81
CA THR A 145 -6.02 17.03 13.00
C THR A 145 -4.54 17.39 12.87
N PHE A 146 -4.25 18.65 12.54
CA PHE A 146 -2.87 19.13 12.46
C PHE A 146 -2.78 20.61 12.81
N ASP A 147 -2.17 20.93 13.93
CA ASP A 147 -1.82 22.31 14.28
C ASP A 147 -0.51 22.71 13.61
N ASP A 148 -0.57 23.68 12.68
CA ASP A 148 0.60 24.17 11.98
C ASP A 148 1.36 25.20 12.84
N PRO A 149 2.54 24.87 13.38
CA PRO A 149 3.28 25.79 14.25
C PRO A 149 3.80 27.03 13.50
N LYS A 150 3.88 27.00 12.16
CA LYS A 150 4.38 28.13 11.36
C LYS A 150 3.29 29.14 11.05
N THR A 151 2.07 28.66 10.82
CA THR A 151 0.95 29.52 10.40
C THR A 151 -0.07 29.76 11.50
N GLY A 152 -0.03 28.99 12.59
CA GLY A 152 -1.03 29.02 13.67
C GLY A 152 -2.40 28.48 13.25
N LYS A 153 -2.49 27.85 12.07
CA LYS A 153 -3.71 27.28 11.55
C LYS A 153 -3.92 25.88 12.12
N HIS A 154 -5.17 25.58 12.50
CA HIS A 154 -5.66 24.23 12.77
C HIS A 154 -6.23 23.58 11.50
#